data_AF-A0A2Y9E3U3-F1
#
_entry.id   AF-A0A2Y9E3U3-F1
#
_cell.length_a   1.000
_cell.length_b   1.000
_cell.length_c   1.000
_cell.angle_alpha   90.00
_cell.angle_beta   90.00
_cell.angle_gamma   90.00
#
_symmetry.space_group_name_H-M   'P 1'
#
loop_
_entity.id
_entity.type
_entity.pdbx_description
1 polymer ?
#
loop_
_entity_poly.entity_id
_entity_poly.type
_entity_poly.pdbx_seq_one_letter_code
_entity_poly.pdbx_strand_id
1 'polypeptide(L)'
;MEAVYLVVNGMGLVLDVLTLLLDLNFLLVSSLLASLAWLLAFIYNLPHTVLTSLLHLGRGVLFSLLALFEALVRFTFGGLQALCTLLYSCFSGLESLKLLGHLASHGALRSRELLHRGVLNVVSSGHALLHQACDICAIAMSLVAYVINSLVNICLIGTQNLFSLMLALWDAVMGPLWRMTDVVAAFLAHISSSAVAMAILLWTPCQLALELLASTARLLASFVLVNLTGLVLLACVLAVTVTVMHPDLILRLATRAISQLYAWPSYHRLWEDVMRLSRLVMGLEAWRRVWSRSLQLVSWPNRGGAPGAPQGGPRRVPSARTWGQETTPEAGPTSEAEEEEVRVTAARGRERLNEEEPAAGQDPWKLLKEQEERKKCVICQDQSKTVLLLPCRHLCLCQACTEILMRHPVYHRNCPLCRRGILQTLNVYL
;
A
#
# COMPACT_ATOMS: atom_id res chain seq x y z
N MET A 1 -81.76 -12.49 -13.17
CA MET A 1 -80.68 -13.50 -13.37
C MET A 1 -79.48 -12.89 -14.07
N GLU A 2 -79.64 -12.28 -15.25
CA GLU A 2 -78.51 -11.67 -15.99
C GLU A 2 -77.80 -10.53 -15.25
N ALA A 3 -78.54 -9.63 -14.59
CA ALA A 3 -77.92 -8.55 -13.79
C ALA A 3 -77.07 -9.09 -12.62
N VAL A 4 -77.50 -10.20 -12.01
CA VAL A 4 -76.75 -10.85 -10.91
C VAL A 4 -75.49 -11.49 -11.46
N TYR A 5 -75.57 -12.15 -12.62
CA TYR A 5 -74.41 -12.73 -13.29
C TYR A 5 -73.37 -11.67 -13.68
N LEU A 6 -73.83 -10.51 -14.17
CA LEU A 6 -72.96 -9.39 -14.55
C LEU A 6 -72.27 -8.75 -13.34
N VAL A 7 -72.98 -8.63 -12.21
CA VAL A 7 -72.40 -8.15 -10.93
C VAL A 7 -71.40 -9.16 -10.37
N VAL A 8 -71.70 -10.46 -10.36
CA VAL A 8 -70.78 -11.50 -9.88
C VAL A 8 -69.51 -11.55 -10.73
N ASN A 9 -69.64 -11.47 -12.06
CA ASN A 9 -68.50 -11.44 -12.96
C ASN A 9 -67.68 -10.14 -12.82
N GLY A 10 -68.36 -9.00 -12.61
CA GLY A 10 -67.72 -7.71 -12.32
C GLY A 10 -66.95 -7.72 -11.00
N MET A 11 -67.49 -8.34 -9.94
CA MET A 11 -66.76 -8.52 -8.68
C MET A 11 -65.56 -9.46 -8.84
N GLY A 12 -65.68 -10.51 -9.65
CA GLY A 12 -64.56 -11.41 -9.97
C GLY A 12 -63.39 -10.66 -10.62
N LEU A 13 -63.67 -9.88 -11.66
CA LEU A 13 -62.67 -9.03 -12.34
C LEU A 13 -62.00 -8.04 -11.38
N VAL A 14 -62.77 -7.42 -10.48
CA VAL A 14 -62.22 -6.49 -9.49
C VAL A 14 -61.32 -7.22 -8.48
N LEU A 15 -61.69 -8.43 -8.05
CA LEU A 15 -60.89 -9.24 -7.15
C LEU A 15 -59.58 -9.72 -7.83
N ASP A 16 -59.63 -10.07 -9.11
CA ASP A 16 -58.46 -10.46 -9.89
C ASP A 16 -57.47 -9.30 -10.08
N VAL A 17 -57.98 -8.10 -10.42
CA VAL A 17 -57.17 -6.87 -10.53
C VAL A 17 -56.54 -6.51 -9.18
N LEU A 18 -57.29 -6.67 -8.10
CA LEU A 18 -56.79 -6.45 -6.75
C LEU A 18 -55.67 -7.43 -6.38
N THR A 19 -55.86 -8.72 -6.67
CA THR A 19 -54.86 -9.76 -6.38
C THR A 19 -53.57 -9.48 -7.16
N LEU A 20 -53.69 -9.10 -8.44
CA LEU A 20 -52.56 -8.72 -9.28
C LEU A 20 -51.80 -7.49 -8.76
N LEU A 21 -52.52 -6.48 -8.26
CA LEU A 21 -51.89 -5.30 -7.62
C LEU A 21 -51.14 -5.67 -6.33
N LEU A 22 -51.66 -6.63 -5.56
CA LEU A 22 -51.03 -7.11 -4.33
C LEU A 22 -49.75 -7.90 -4.63
N ASP A 23 -49.79 -8.78 -5.63
CA ASP A 23 -48.64 -9.57 -6.08
C ASP A 23 -47.53 -8.68 -6.66
N LEU A 24 -47.90 -7.68 -7.46
CA LEU A 24 -46.95 -6.70 -7.99
C LEU A 24 -46.25 -5.92 -6.87
N ASN A 25 -47.00 -5.52 -5.84
CA ASN A 25 -46.46 -4.82 -4.68
C ASN A 25 -45.48 -5.72 -3.89
N PHE A 26 -45.85 -6.98 -3.64
CA PHE A 26 -44.98 -7.94 -2.97
C PHE A 26 -43.67 -8.20 -3.74
N LEU A 27 -43.74 -8.34 -5.07
CA LEU A 27 -42.57 -8.52 -5.93
C LEU A 27 -41.65 -7.28 -5.91
N LEU A 28 -42.23 -6.09 -5.90
CA LEU A 28 -41.46 -4.84 -5.82
C LEU A 28 -40.75 -4.67 -4.48
N VAL A 29 -41.44 -4.95 -3.38
CA VAL A 29 -40.85 -4.87 -2.04
C VAL A 29 -39.75 -5.92 -1.85
N SER A 30 -39.96 -7.16 -2.30
CA SER A 30 -38.98 -8.25 -2.16
C SER A 30 -37.72 -8.03 -3.01
N SER A 31 -37.86 -7.55 -4.24
CA SER A 31 -36.71 -7.19 -5.09
C SER A 31 -35.90 -6.02 -4.52
N LEU A 32 -36.57 -5.02 -3.94
CA LEU A 32 -35.91 -3.92 -3.24
C LEU A 32 -35.11 -4.43 -2.02
N LEU A 33 -35.72 -5.23 -1.15
CA LEU A 33 -35.03 -5.82 0.01
C LEU A 33 -33.82 -6.67 -0.40
N ALA A 34 -33.96 -7.46 -1.47
CA ALA A 34 -32.86 -8.27 -1.99
C ALA A 34 -31.71 -7.39 -2.51
N SER A 35 -32.01 -6.34 -3.30
CA SER A 35 -31.00 -5.41 -3.80
C SER A 35 -30.27 -4.68 -2.66
N LEU A 36 -31.01 -4.32 -1.61
CA LEU A 36 -30.50 -3.72 -0.39
C LEU A 36 -29.54 -4.65 0.36
N ALA A 37 -29.94 -5.90 0.56
CA ALA A 37 -29.13 -6.90 1.24
C ALA A 37 -27.83 -7.16 0.48
N TRP A 38 -27.88 -7.24 -0.85
CA TRP A 38 -26.69 -7.40 -1.70
C TRP A 38 -25.76 -6.18 -1.65
N LEU A 39 -26.31 -4.97 -1.69
CA LEU A 39 -25.52 -3.74 -1.59
C LEU A 39 -24.83 -3.64 -0.22
N LEU A 40 -25.55 -3.93 0.86
CA LEU A 40 -25.03 -3.90 2.22
C LEU A 40 -23.94 -4.97 2.42
N ALA A 41 -24.17 -6.18 1.90
CA ALA A 41 -23.19 -7.26 1.92
C ALA A 41 -21.93 -6.90 1.11
N PHE A 42 -22.07 -6.24 -0.04
CA PHE A 42 -20.94 -5.77 -0.83
C PHE A 42 -20.12 -4.72 -0.07
N ILE A 43 -20.78 -3.70 0.49
CA ILE A 43 -20.13 -2.64 1.28
C ILE A 43 -19.43 -3.23 2.51
N TYR A 44 -20.02 -4.21 3.18
CA TYR A 44 -19.43 -4.87 4.36
C TYR A 44 -18.21 -5.74 4.00
N ASN A 45 -18.25 -6.45 2.88
CA ASN A 45 -17.18 -7.37 2.48
C ASN A 45 -16.00 -6.67 1.79
N LEU A 46 -16.22 -5.53 1.14
CA LEU A 46 -15.17 -4.77 0.46
C LEU A 46 -13.96 -4.42 1.37
N PRO A 47 -14.13 -3.81 2.55
CA PRO A 47 -12.99 -3.52 3.43
C PRO A 47 -12.28 -4.79 3.89
N HIS A 48 -13.01 -5.91 4.08
CA HIS A 48 -12.39 -7.18 4.45
C HIS A 48 -11.47 -7.71 3.34
N THR A 49 -11.91 -7.65 2.07
CA THR A 49 -11.08 -8.10 0.92
C THR A 49 -9.86 -7.21 0.67
N VAL A 50 -10.00 -5.90 0.85
CA VAL A 50 -8.87 -4.96 0.75
C VAL A 50 -7.88 -5.20 1.89
N LEU A 51 -8.38 -5.37 3.12
CA LEU A 51 -7.53 -5.62 4.28
C LEU A 51 -6.76 -6.94 4.15
N THR A 52 -7.39 -8.02 3.67
CA THR A 52 -6.68 -9.30 3.46
C THR A 52 -5.60 -9.17 2.39
N SER A 53 -5.88 -8.51 1.26
CA SER A 53 -4.89 -8.24 0.21
C SER A 53 -3.70 -7.42 0.75
N LEU A 54 -3.99 -6.39 1.54
CA LEU A 54 -2.97 -5.52 2.14
C LEU A 54 -2.12 -6.27 3.17
N LEU A 55 -2.73 -7.16 3.96
CA LEU A 55 -2.04 -8.03 4.91
C LEU A 55 -1.13 -9.05 4.21
N HIS A 56 -1.56 -9.60 3.07
CA HIS A 56 -0.71 -10.49 2.27
C HIS A 56 0.51 -9.76 1.71
N LEU A 57 0.32 -8.55 1.19
CA LEU A 57 1.42 -7.71 0.71
C LEU A 57 2.36 -7.32 1.85
N GLY A 58 1.81 -6.92 3.01
CA GLY A 58 2.57 -6.60 4.21
C GLY A 58 3.37 -7.78 4.76
N ARG A 59 2.80 -8.99 4.74
CA ARG A 59 3.51 -10.23 5.11
C ARG A 59 4.68 -10.53 4.17
N GLY A 60 4.50 -10.34 2.86
CA GLY A 60 5.57 -10.50 1.88
C GLY A 60 6.72 -9.53 2.11
N VAL A 61 6.40 -8.24 2.31
CA VAL A 61 7.39 -7.21 2.65
C VAL A 61 8.11 -7.57 3.95
N LEU A 62 7.40 -7.93 5.02
CA LEU A 62 8.00 -8.30 6.29
C LEU A 62 8.97 -9.48 6.15
N PHE A 63 8.60 -10.51 5.39
CA PHE A 63 9.48 -11.66 5.16
C PHE A 63 10.76 -11.26 4.41
N SER A 64 10.63 -10.38 3.40
CA SER A 64 11.79 -9.85 2.66
C SER A 64 12.72 -8.99 3.54
N LEU A 65 12.15 -8.17 4.43
CA LEU A 65 12.91 -7.39 5.41
C LEU A 65 13.65 -8.29 6.39
N LEU A 66 13.00 -9.33 6.88
CA LEU A 66 13.56 -10.26 7.85
C LEU A 66 14.69 -11.09 7.23
N ALA A 67 14.53 -11.53 5.98
CA ALA A 67 15.60 -12.19 5.22
C ALA A 67 16.81 -11.28 4.99
N LEU A 68 16.59 -9.99 4.66
CA LEU A 68 17.70 -9.05 4.53
C LEU A 68 18.38 -8.79 5.89
N PHE A 69 17.61 -8.61 6.96
CA PHE A 69 18.16 -8.43 8.29
C PHE A 69 19.02 -9.63 8.71
N GLU A 70 18.55 -10.85 8.45
CA GLU A 70 19.31 -12.07 8.72
C GLU A 70 20.62 -12.11 7.90
N ALA A 71 20.58 -11.74 6.62
CA ALA A 71 21.78 -11.62 5.80
C ALA A 71 22.76 -10.56 6.33
N LEU A 72 22.24 -9.42 6.80
CA LEU A 72 23.02 -8.34 7.39
C LEU A 72 23.71 -8.78 8.70
N VAL A 73 22.99 -9.50 9.57
CA VAL A 73 23.53 -10.05 10.81
C VAL A 73 24.63 -11.09 10.53
N ARG A 74 24.43 -11.96 9.54
CA ARG A 74 25.48 -12.91 9.13
C ARG A 74 26.71 -12.20 8.59
N PHE A 75 26.52 -11.15 7.80
CA PHE A 75 27.61 -10.36 7.25
C PHE A 75 28.40 -9.62 8.34
N THR A 76 27.72 -9.00 9.32
CA THR A 76 28.39 -8.31 10.43
C THR A 76 29.16 -9.27 11.32
N PHE A 77 28.56 -10.43 11.64
CA PHE A 77 29.25 -11.44 12.44
C PHE A 77 30.48 -11.99 11.70
N GLY A 78 30.36 -12.27 10.40
CA GLY A 78 31.48 -12.69 9.56
C GLY A 78 32.60 -11.65 9.48
N GLY A 79 32.24 -10.37 9.31
CA GLY A 79 33.20 -9.26 9.32
C GLY A 79 33.90 -9.08 10.67
N LEU A 80 33.15 -9.18 11.77
CA LEU A 80 33.70 -9.09 13.13
C LEU A 80 34.64 -10.27 13.43
N GLN A 81 34.29 -11.48 12.98
CA GLN A 81 35.15 -12.65 13.12
C GLN A 81 36.46 -12.47 12.34
N ALA A 82 36.41 -11.96 11.10
CA ALA A 82 37.61 -11.64 10.31
C ALA A 82 38.47 -10.54 10.97
N LEU A 83 37.83 -9.56 11.62
CA LEU A 83 38.53 -8.54 12.39
C LEU A 83 39.26 -9.15 13.60
N CYS A 84 38.60 -10.02 14.35
CA CYS A 84 39.18 -10.71 15.50
C CYS A 84 40.37 -11.60 15.09
N THR A 85 40.30 -12.30 13.96
CA THR A 85 41.43 -13.13 13.49
C THR A 85 42.62 -12.29 13.04
N LEU A 86 42.38 -11.14 12.38
CA LEU A 86 43.43 -10.17 12.04
C LEU A 86 44.12 -9.61 13.29
N LEU A 87 43.32 -9.22 14.29
CA LEU A 87 43.86 -8.75 15.57
C LEU A 87 44.69 -9.84 16.26
N TYR A 88 44.17 -11.07 16.32
CA TYR A 88 44.88 -12.20 16.91
C TYR A 88 46.20 -12.50 16.18
N SER A 89 46.20 -12.46 14.85
CA SER A 89 47.40 -12.57 14.01
C SER A 89 48.43 -11.49 14.34
N CYS A 90 47.99 -10.25 14.52
CA CYS A 90 48.85 -9.12 14.89
C CYS A 90 49.46 -9.31 16.28
N PHE A 91 48.67 -9.72 17.28
CA PHE A 91 49.14 -10.03 18.63
C PHE A 91 50.16 -11.18 18.66
N SER A 92 49.92 -12.24 17.88
CA SER A 92 50.87 -13.36 17.76
C SER A 92 52.19 -12.93 17.10
N GLY A 93 52.13 -12.02 16.12
CA GLY A 93 53.31 -11.34 15.57
C GLY A 93 54.10 -10.58 16.64
N LEU A 94 53.42 -9.87 17.56
CA LEU A 94 54.07 -9.18 18.68
C LEU A 94 54.72 -10.13 19.68
N GLU A 95 54.12 -11.31 19.94
CA GLU A 95 54.75 -12.34 20.78
C GLU A 95 56.04 -12.89 20.16
N SER A 96 56.06 -13.12 18.84
CA SER A 96 57.27 -13.57 18.13
C SER A 96 58.42 -12.55 18.23
N LEU A 97 58.07 -11.26 18.31
CA LEU A 97 59.01 -10.15 18.53
C LEU A 97 59.54 -10.08 19.96
N LYS A 98 58.74 -10.46 20.96
CA LYS A 98 59.20 -10.60 22.35
C LYS A 98 60.30 -11.66 22.46
N LEU A 99 60.14 -12.77 21.73
CA LEU A 99 61.14 -13.83 21.62
C LEU A 99 62.42 -13.33 20.91
N LEU A 100 62.28 -12.57 19.83
CA LEU A 100 63.42 -11.93 19.15
C LEU A 100 64.15 -10.94 20.07
N GLY A 101 63.42 -10.19 20.90
CA GLY A 101 63.99 -9.30 21.92
C GLY A 101 64.78 -10.04 23.00
N HIS A 102 64.29 -11.19 23.47
CA HIS A 102 65.05 -12.06 24.37
C HIS A 102 66.30 -12.64 23.73
N LEU A 103 66.24 -12.98 22.44
CA LEU A 103 67.39 -13.50 21.69
C LEU A 103 68.45 -12.40 21.47
N ALA A 104 68.02 -11.18 21.18
CA ALA A 104 68.87 -10.00 21.06
C ALA A 104 69.53 -9.63 22.41
N SER A 105 68.80 -9.68 23.52
CA SER A 105 69.35 -9.40 24.85
C SER A 105 70.37 -10.46 25.29
N HIS A 106 70.11 -11.74 24.99
CA HIS A 106 71.11 -12.80 25.17
C HIS A 106 72.34 -12.61 24.28
N GLY A 107 72.16 -12.18 23.03
CA GLY A 107 73.27 -11.83 22.14
C GLY A 107 74.10 -10.65 22.67
N ALA A 108 73.45 -9.64 23.25
CA ALA A 108 74.10 -8.49 23.87
C ALA A 108 74.88 -8.86 25.15
N LEU A 109 74.32 -9.71 26.00
CA LEU A 109 75.00 -10.23 27.19
C LEU A 109 76.21 -11.10 26.82
N ARG A 110 76.04 -11.98 25.83
CA ARG A 110 77.11 -12.89 25.35
C ARG A 110 78.23 -12.15 24.62
N SER A 111 77.91 -11.10 23.88
CA SER A 111 78.93 -10.22 23.27
C SER A 111 79.66 -9.40 24.32
N ARG A 112 79.00 -8.97 25.42
CA ARG A 112 79.64 -8.36 26.58
C ARG A 112 80.64 -9.29 27.28
N GLU A 113 80.31 -10.57 27.45
CA GLU A 113 81.24 -11.57 28.02
C GLU A 113 82.45 -11.85 27.12
N LEU A 114 82.25 -11.89 25.80
CA LEU A 114 83.34 -11.99 24.83
C LEU A 114 84.22 -10.74 24.84
N LEU A 115 83.63 -9.54 24.98
CA LEU A 115 84.39 -8.31 25.21
C LEU A 115 85.17 -8.38 26.52
N HIS A 116 84.57 -8.82 27.62
CA HIS A 116 85.24 -8.87 28.92
C HIS A 116 86.40 -9.88 28.94
N ARG A 117 86.30 -10.99 28.20
CA ARG A 117 87.41 -11.94 27.98
C ARG A 117 88.47 -11.40 26.99
N GLY A 118 88.07 -10.61 26.00
CA GLY A 118 88.99 -9.94 25.07
C GLY A 118 89.74 -8.77 25.68
N VAL A 119 89.11 -8.02 26.59
CA VAL A 119 89.69 -6.86 27.27
C VAL A 119 90.90 -7.25 28.13
N LEU A 120 90.90 -8.41 28.78
CA LEU A 120 92.06 -8.87 29.58
C LEU A 120 93.27 -9.31 28.74
N ASN A 121 93.07 -9.67 27.47
CA ASN A 121 94.16 -10.06 26.57
C ASN A 121 94.75 -8.91 25.73
N VAL A 122 94.15 -7.70 25.76
CA VAL A 122 94.48 -6.59 24.83
C VAL A 122 94.69 -5.23 25.53
N VAL A 123 95.01 -5.22 26.83
CA VAL A 123 95.36 -4.01 27.60
C VAL A 123 96.65 -3.29 27.10
N SER A 124 97.28 -3.73 26.01
CA SER A 124 98.45 -3.04 25.40
C SER A 124 98.16 -2.19 24.14
N SER A 125 96.92 -2.06 23.63
CA SER A 125 96.63 -1.19 22.46
C SER A 125 95.23 -0.53 22.50
N GLY A 126 95.12 0.62 23.16
CA GLY A 126 93.83 1.18 23.61
C GLY A 126 93.00 2.01 22.62
N HIS A 127 93.55 2.52 21.51
CA HIS A 127 92.84 3.50 20.67
C HIS A 127 91.98 2.88 19.54
N ALA A 128 92.38 1.74 18.99
CA ALA A 128 91.64 1.06 17.93
C ALA A 128 90.40 0.31 18.47
N LEU A 129 90.49 -0.21 19.69
CA LEU A 129 89.41 -0.95 20.35
C LEU A 129 88.24 -0.06 20.77
N LEU A 130 88.49 1.17 21.22
CA LEU A 130 87.42 2.11 21.57
C LEU A 130 86.62 2.51 20.32
N HIS A 131 87.29 2.71 19.19
CA HIS A 131 86.64 2.98 17.91
C HIS A 131 85.78 1.80 17.47
N GLN A 132 86.33 0.58 17.55
CA GLN A 132 85.62 -0.63 17.16
C GLN A 132 84.44 -0.96 18.08
N ALA A 133 84.54 -0.64 19.38
CA ALA A 133 83.42 -0.73 20.32
C ALA A 133 82.34 0.32 20.01
N CYS A 134 82.72 1.55 19.67
CA CYS A 134 81.79 2.58 19.21
C CYS A 134 81.07 2.18 17.92
N ASP A 135 81.78 1.59 16.95
CA ASP A 135 81.18 1.12 15.69
C ASP A 135 80.16 0.00 15.95
N ILE A 136 80.47 -0.95 16.83
CA ILE A 136 79.54 -2.02 17.22
C ILE A 136 78.31 -1.45 17.94
N CYS A 137 78.49 -0.50 18.85
CA CYS A 137 77.37 0.17 19.52
C CYS A 137 76.50 0.97 18.54
N ALA A 138 77.11 1.65 17.56
CA ALA A 138 76.39 2.37 16.52
C ALA A 138 75.55 1.42 15.63
N ILE A 139 76.10 0.26 15.27
CA ILE A 139 75.39 -0.79 14.53
C ILE A 139 74.25 -1.39 15.37
N ALA A 140 74.46 -1.61 16.67
CA ALA A 140 73.41 -2.11 17.55
C ALA A 140 72.27 -1.10 17.70
N MET A 141 72.57 0.18 17.87
CA MET A 141 71.57 1.25 17.96
C MET A 141 70.80 1.44 16.65
N SER A 142 71.45 1.31 15.49
CA SER A 142 70.78 1.38 14.19
C SER A 142 69.86 0.18 13.94
N LEU A 143 70.26 -1.03 14.39
CA LEU A 143 69.40 -2.21 14.34
C LEU A 143 68.16 -2.06 15.23
N VAL A 144 68.33 -1.54 16.46
CA VAL A 144 67.21 -1.28 17.38
C VAL A 144 66.26 -0.23 16.78
N ALA A 145 66.80 0.86 16.23
CA ALA A 145 66.01 1.88 15.56
C ALA A 145 65.23 1.30 14.35
N TYR A 146 65.86 0.41 13.56
CA TYR A 146 65.21 -0.28 12.45
C TYR A 146 64.05 -1.17 12.91
N VAL A 147 64.22 -1.93 13.99
CA VAL A 147 63.16 -2.78 14.56
C VAL A 147 62.00 -1.94 15.07
N ILE A 148 62.28 -0.85 15.80
CA ILE A 148 61.23 0.07 16.28
C ILE A 148 60.48 0.70 15.10
N ASN A 149 61.19 1.14 14.05
CA ASN A 149 60.57 1.71 12.88
C ASN A 149 59.69 0.70 12.12
N SER A 150 60.15 -0.55 12.01
CA SER A 150 59.38 -1.65 11.41
C SER A 150 58.11 -1.95 12.22
N LEU A 151 58.20 -1.96 13.56
CA LEU A 151 57.06 -2.13 14.46
C LEU A 151 56.02 -1.01 14.33
N VAL A 152 56.48 0.24 14.33
CA VAL A 152 55.62 1.41 14.16
C VAL A 152 54.92 1.33 12.80
N ASN A 153 55.64 0.96 11.74
CA ASN A 153 55.07 0.81 10.41
C ASN A 153 54.02 -0.31 10.34
N ILE A 154 54.29 -1.49 10.91
CA ILE A 154 53.33 -2.60 10.99
C ILE A 154 52.08 -2.18 11.78
N CYS A 155 52.24 -1.48 12.89
CA CYS A 155 51.12 -1.00 13.70
C CYS A 155 50.29 0.08 12.97
N LEU A 156 50.94 1.00 12.25
CA LEU A 156 50.28 1.99 11.40
C LEU A 156 49.48 1.34 10.27
N ILE A 157 50.07 0.39 9.56
CA ILE A 157 49.39 -0.35 8.48
C ILE A 157 48.23 -1.18 9.05
N GLY A 158 48.44 -1.83 10.20
CA GLY A 158 47.40 -2.60 10.88
C GLY A 158 46.22 -1.73 11.32
N THR A 159 46.48 -0.57 11.93
CA THR A 159 45.43 0.37 12.36
C THR A 159 44.70 1.00 11.17
N GLN A 160 45.40 1.36 10.09
CA GLN A 160 44.77 1.86 8.86
C GLN A 160 43.83 0.82 8.23
N ASN A 161 44.25 -0.45 8.15
CA ASN A 161 43.40 -1.52 7.64
C ASN A 161 42.19 -1.78 8.55
N LEU A 162 42.37 -1.66 9.87
CA LEU A 162 41.29 -1.81 10.84
C LEU A 162 40.22 -0.73 10.68
N PHE A 163 40.63 0.54 10.56
CA PHE A 163 39.71 1.64 10.28
C PHE A 163 39.01 1.49 8.92
N SER A 164 39.75 1.05 7.89
CA SER A 164 39.18 0.82 6.56
C SER A 164 38.13 -0.30 6.58
N LEU A 165 38.40 -1.40 7.30
CA LEU A 165 37.44 -2.50 7.45
C LEU A 165 36.21 -2.08 8.25
N MET A 166 36.39 -1.31 9.34
CA MET A 166 35.28 -0.76 10.12
C MET A 166 34.39 0.16 9.28
N LEU A 167 34.97 1.03 8.45
CA LEU A 167 34.22 1.89 7.55
C LEU A 167 33.48 1.08 6.47
N ALA A 168 34.12 0.05 5.90
CA ALA A 168 33.49 -0.83 4.93
C ALA A 168 32.32 -1.62 5.55
N LEU A 169 32.48 -2.11 6.78
CA LEU A 169 31.42 -2.79 7.51
C LEU A 169 30.28 -1.83 7.86
N TRP A 170 30.61 -0.62 8.29
CA TRP A 170 29.62 0.43 8.56
C TRP A 170 28.80 0.76 7.32
N ASP A 171 29.43 0.98 6.17
CA ASP A 171 28.74 1.29 4.92
C ASP A 171 27.89 0.11 4.42
N ALA A 172 28.42 -1.11 4.52
CA ALA A 172 27.70 -2.34 4.19
C ALA A 172 26.48 -2.61 5.11
N VAL A 173 26.47 -2.07 6.33
CA VAL A 173 25.35 -2.19 7.28
C VAL A 173 24.35 -1.07 7.11
N MET A 174 24.84 0.18 7.09
CA MET A 174 24.00 1.36 7.04
C MET A 174 23.31 1.50 5.69
N GLY A 175 23.98 1.19 4.57
CA GLY A 175 23.40 1.27 3.24
C GLY A 175 22.11 0.46 3.08
N PRO A 176 22.11 -0.86 3.39
CA PRO A 176 20.89 -1.67 3.39
C PRO A 176 19.83 -1.21 4.38
N LEU A 177 20.22 -0.76 5.59
CA LEU A 177 19.27 -0.26 6.58
C LEU A 177 18.51 0.97 6.08
N TRP A 178 19.21 1.96 5.51
CA TRP A 178 18.58 3.15 4.91
C TRP A 178 17.66 2.78 3.74
N ARG A 179 18.09 1.87 2.87
CA ARG A 179 17.23 1.37 1.78
C ARG A 179 15.99 0.66 2.31
N MET A 180 16.12 -0.08 3.41
CA MET A 180 14.97 -0.75 4.02
C MET A 180 14.01 0.24 4.67
N THR A 181 14.52 1.29 5.32
CA THR A 181 13.64 2.35 5.83
C THR A 181 12.91 3.07 4.71
N ASP A 182 13.56 3.32 3.57
CA ASP A 182 12.93 3.94 2.40
C ASP A 182 11.85 3.03 1.77
N VAL A 183 12.13 1.73 1.63
CA VAL A 183 11.15 0.76 1.11
C VAL A 183 9.94 0.65 2.04
N VAL A 184 10.16 0.62 3.35
CA VAL A 184 9.07 0.60 4.35
C VAL A 184 8.26 1.89 4.29
N ALA A 185 8.91 3.06 4.20
CA ALA A 185 8.24 4.34 4.09
C ALA A 185 7.41 4.45 2.79
N ALA A 186 7.97 4.02 1.65
CA ALA A 186 7.27 3.97 0.37
C ALA A 186 6.07 3.03 0.41
N PHE A 187 6.22 1.87 1.05
CA PHE A 187 5.12 0.92 1.26
C PHE A 187 3.99 1.52 2.10
N LEU A 188 4.32 2.16 3.23
CA LEU A 188 3.33 2.83 4.07
C LEU A 188 2.63 3.99 3.34
N ALA A 189 3.38 4.76 2.54
CA ALA A 189 2.81 5.81 1.70
C ALA A 189 1.88 5.25 0.62
N HIS A 190 2.22 4.09 0.04
CA HIS A 190 1.36 3.43 -0.94
C HIS A 190 0.08 2.89 -0.30
N ILE A 191 0.17 2.30 0.91
CA ILE A 191 -1.01 1.86 1.67
C ILE A 191 -1.92 3.06 1.98
N SER A 192 -1.37 4.15 2.48
CA SER A 192 -2.19 5.31 2.86
C SER A 192 -2.82 5.97 1.64
N SER A 193 -2.07 6.12 0.55
CA SER A 193 -2.59 6.66 -0.71
C SER A 193 -3.66 5.76 -1.34
N SER A 194 -3.45 4.45 -1.38
CA SER A 194 -4.43 3.50 -1.92
C SER A 194 -5.69 3.43 -1.04
N ALA A 195 -5.57 3.49 0.28
CA ALA A 195 -6.71 3.55 1.18
C ALA A 195 -7.56 4.82 0.93
N VAL A 196 -6.92 5.98 0.77
CA VAL A 196 -7.60 7.24 0.45
C VAL A 196 -8.23 7.19 -0.94
N ALA A 197 -7.51 6.69 -1.96
CA ALA A 197 -8.03 6.56 -3.31
C ALA A 197 -9.24 5.62 -3.37
N MET A 198 -9.20 4.49 -2.67
CA MET A 198 -10.34 3.58 -2.56
C MET A 198 -11.53 4.22 -1.84
N ALA A 199 -11.29 4.99 -0.78
CA ALA A 199 -12.35 5.73 -0.11
C ALA A 199 -13.02 6.75 -1.04
N ILE A 200 -12.24 7.48 -1.85
CA ILE A 200 -12.76 8.45 -2.84
C ILE A 200 -13.51 7.75 -3.97
N LEU A 201 -12.92 6.70 -4.55
CA LEU A 201 -13.53 5.93 -5.64
C LEU A 201 -14.82 5.25 -5.23
N LEU A 202 -14.92 4.82 -3.96
CA LEU A 202 -16.12 4.16 -3.44
C LEU A 202 -17.16 5.16 -2.95
N TRP A 203 -16.77 6.38 -2.59
CA TRP A 203 -17.69 7.41 -2.09
C TRP A 203 -18.79 7.75 -3.10
N THR A 204 -18.42 8.06 -4.34
CA THR A 204 -19.38 8.46 -5.38
C THR A 204 -20.38 7.36 -5.79
N PRO A 205 -19.99 6.10 -6.06
CA PRO A 205 -20.95 5.04 -6.35
C PRO A 205 -21.80 4.68 -5.13
N CYS A 206 -21.23 4.74 -3.92
CA CYS A 206 -21.99 4.48 -2.69
C CYS A 206 -23.04 5.57 -2.44
N GLN A 207 -22.67 6.84 -2.62
CA GLN A 207 -23.61 7.97 -2.56
C GLN A 207 -24.71 7.83 -3.61
N LEU A 208 -24.35 7.56 -4.87
CA LEU A 208 -25.32 7.37 -5.94
C LEU A 208 -26.26 6.19 -5.66
N ALA A 209 -25.73 5.06 -5.18
CA ALA A 209 -26.53 3.89 -4.83
C ALA A 209 -27.52 4.20 -3.69
N LEU A 210 -27.09 4.95 -2.67
CA LEU A 210 -27.94 5.38 -1.56
C LEU A 210 -29.02 6.38 -2.02
N GLU A 211 -28.67 7.33 -2.89
CA GLU A 211 -29.62 8.29 -3.46
C GLU A 211 -30.64 7.60 -4.38
N LEU A 212 -30.18 6.69 -5.24
CA LEU A 212 -31.03 5.88 -6.10
C LEU A 212 -31.99 5.05 -5.25
N LEU A 213 -31.47 4.36 -4.24
CA LEU A 213 -32.28 3.60 -3.31
C LEU A 213 -33.31 4.46 -2.57
N ALA A 214 -32.92 5.64 -2.07
CA ALA A 214 -33.85 6.54 -1.40
C ALA A 214 -34.93 7.05 -2.38
N SER A 215 -34.58 7.28 -3.64
CA SER A 215 -35.55 7.66 -4.68
C SER A 215 -36.49 6.52 -5.05
N THR A 216 -35.99 5.30 -5.23
CA THR A 216 -36.81 4.12 -5.55
C THR A 216 -37.70 3.77 -4.37
N ALA A 217 -37.20 3.80 -3.13
CA ALA A 217 -38.02 3.61 -1.94
C ALA A 217 -39.15 4.64 -1.81
N ARG A 218 -38.89 5.93 -2.13
CA ARG A 218 -39.93 6.97 -2.14
C ARG A 218 -40.98 6.75 -3.22
N LEU A 219 -40.57 6.42 -4.44
CA LEU A 219 -41.47 6.13 -5.56
C LEU A 219 -42.31 4.89 -5.29
N LEU A 220 -41.74 3.88 -4.63
CA LEU A 220 -42.48 2.69 -4.23
C LEU A 220 -43.42 2.98 -3.07
N ALA A 221 -43.00 3.72 -2.06
CA ALA A 221 -43.89 4.13 -0.98
C ALA A 221 -45.09 4.92 -1.51
N SER A 222 -44.89 5.82 -2.47
CA SER A 222 -46.00 6.54 -3.11
C SER A 222 -46.87 5.64 -3.96
N PHE A 223 -46.30 4.74 -4.78
CA PHE A 223 -47.06 3.78 -5.58
C PHE A 223 -47.90 2.83 -4.71
N VAL A 224 -47.31 2.31 -3.63
CA VAL A 224 -47.99 1.45 -2.66
C VAL A 224 -49.09 2.21 -1.93
N LEU A 225 -48.85 3.46 -1.52
CA LEU A 225 -49.87 4.28 -0.86
C LEU A 225 -51.04 4.62 -1.80
N VAL A 226 -50.76 4.94 -3.06
CA VAL A 226 -51.79 5.17 -4.09
C VAL A 226 -52.58 3.89 -4.37
N ASN A 227 -51.92 2.73 -4.49
CA ASN A 227 -52.61 1.46 -4.72
C ASN A 227 -53.42 1.01 -3.49
N LEU A 228 -52.89 1.18 -2.27
CA LEU A 228 -53.61 0.88 -1.03
C LEU A 228 -54.82 1.79 -0.85
N THR A 229 -54.68 3.09 -1.09
CA THR A 229 -55.81 4.03 -1.02
C THR A 229 -56.85 3.73 -2.10
N GLY A 230 -56.42 3.41 -3.32
CA GLY A 230 -57.31 2.97 -4.41
C GLY A 230 -58.05 1.68 -4.06
N LEU A 231 -57.37 0.70 -3.49
CA LEU A 231 -57.95 -0.53 -2.97
C LEU A 231 -58.99 -0.25 -1.87
N VAL A 232 -58.65 0.53 -0.86
CA VAL A 232 -59.57 0.87 0.23
C VAL A 232 -60.81 1.58 -0.32
N LEU A 233 -60.63 2.54 -1.24
CA LEU A 233 -61.74 3.26 -1.85
C LEU A 233 -62.64 2.32 -2.69
N LEU A 234 -62.05 1.41 -3.46
CA LEU A 234 -62.77 0.41 -4.24
C LEU A 234 -63.54 -0.57 -3.34
N ALA A 235 -62.92 -1.03 -2.26
CA ALA A 235 -63.57 -1.86 -1.24
C ALA A 235 -64.73 -1.13 -0.56
N CYS A 236 -64.58 0.17 -0.25
CA CYS A 236 -65.66 1.00 0.29
C CYS A 236 -66.82 1.16 -0.70
N VAL A 237 -66.53 1.43 -1.98
CA VAL A 237 -67.57 1.53 -3.02
C VAL A 237 -68.28 0.18 -3.20
N LEU A 238 -67.55 -0.92 -3.25
CA LEU A 238 -68.13 -2.27 -3.29
C LEU A 238 -69.00 -2.52 -2.06
N ALA A 239 -68.53 -2.22 -0.86
CA ALA A 239 -69.33 -2.37 0.36
C ALA A 239 -70.63 -1.55 0.29
N VAL A 240 -70.58 -0.29 -0.14
CA VAL A 240 -71.77 0.58 -0.30
C VAL A 240 -72.70 0.06 -1.39
N THR A 241 -72.19 -0.40 -2.52
CA THR A 241 -73.04 -0.98 -3.57
C THR A 241 -73.72 -2.26 -3.11
N VAL A 242 -73.02 -3.12 -2.36
CA VAL A 242 -73.59 -4.33 -1.76
C VAL A 242 -74.62 -3.99 -0.67
N THR A 243 -74.41 -2.93 0.13
CA THR A 243 -75.39 -2.45 1.13
C THR A 243 -76.67 -1.95 0.50
N VAL A 244 -76.57 -1.23 -0.62
CA VAL A 244 -77.72 -0.71 -1.34
C VAL A 244 -78.45 -1.82 -2.10
N MET A 245 -77.72 -2.75 -2.73
CA MET A 245 -78.32 -3.82 -3.55
C MET A 245 -78.89 -4.98 -2.71
N HIS A 246 -78.31 -5.28 -1.55
CA HIS A 246 -78.70 -6.41 -0.71
C HIS A 246 -78.76 -6.06 0.79
N PRO A 247 -79.75 -5.25 1.22
CA PRO A 247 -79.90 -4.86 2.62
C PRO A 247 -80.09 -6.06 3.56
N ASP A 248 -80.78 -7.11 3.10
CA ASP A 248 -81.04 -8.33 3.89
C ASP A 248 -79.80 -9.20 4.14
N LEU A 249 -78.79 -9.13 3.26
CA LEU A 249 -77.52 -9.86 3.43
C LEU A 249 -76.64 -9.20 4.48
N ILE A 250 -76.60 -7.86 4.48
CA ILE A 250 -75.81 -7.11 5.45
C ILE A 250 -76.46 -7.09 6.83
N LEU A 251 -77.79 -7.04 6.91
CA LEU A 251 -78.46 -7.18 8.19
C LEU A 251 -78.17 -8.56 8.83
N ARG A 252 -78.09 -9.62 8.02
CA ARG A 252 -77.72 -10.99 8.46
C ARG A 252 -76.24 -11.13 8.84
N LEU A 253 -75.33 -10.48 8.11
CA LEU A 253 -73.91 -10.46 8.45
C LEU A 253 -73.62 -9.60 9.68
N ALA A 254 -74.24 -8.43 9.78
CA ALA A 254 -74.13 -7.53 10.93
C ALA A 254 -74.70 -8.19 12.19
N THR A 255 -75.86 -8.84 12.12
CA THR A 255 -76.40 -9.59 13.28
C THR A 255 -75.51 -10.75 13.69
N ARG A 256 -74.91 -11.50 12.75
CA ARG A 256 -73.91 -12.54 13.05
C ARG A 256 -72.64 -11.97 13.68
N ALA A 257 -72.05 -10.91 13.10
CA ALA A 257 -70.85 -10.28 13.60
C ALA A 257 -71.07 -9.64 14.98
N ILE A 258 -72.20 -8.95 15.18
CA ILE A 258 -72.61 -8.38 16.47
C ILE A 258 -72.83 -9.51 17.48
N SER A 259 -73.48 -10.62 17.10
CA SER A 259 -73.65 -11.77 18.01
C SER A 259 -72.32 -12.41 18.41
N GLN A 260 -71.33 -12.47 17.51
CA GLN A 260 -69.99 -12.97 17.79
C GLN A 260 -69.16 -11.99 18.65
N LEU A 261 -69.31 -10.69 18.42
CA LEU A 261 -68.72 -9.63 19.25
C LEU A 261 -69.30 -9.63 20.67
N TYR A 262 -70.62 -9.82 20.80
CA TYR A 262 -71.29 -9.97 22.10
C TYR A 262 -70.92 -11.28 22.80
N ALA A 263 -70.60 -12.34 22.06
CA ALA A 263 -70.14 -13.61 22.62
C ALA A 263 -68.66 -13.58 23.08
N TRP A 264 -67.90 -12.50 22.80
CA TRP A 264 -66.47 -12.45 23.11
C TRP A 264 -66.20 -11.91 24.53
N PRO A 265 -65.65 -12.74 25.45
CA PRO A 265 -65.50 -12.39 26.87
C PRO A 265 -64.39 -11.35 27.14
N SER A 266 -63.63 -10.94 26.13
CA SER A 266 -62.63 -9.86 26.19
C SER A 266 -63.26 -8.48 26.03
N TYR A 267 -64.31 -8.35 25.20
CA TYR A 267 -64.95 -7.07 24.91
C TYR A 267 -65.73 -6.52 26.11
N HIS A 268 -66.44 -7.40 26.84
CA HIS A 268 -67.17 -7.01 28.06
C HIS A 268 -66.25 -6.44 29.14
N ARG A 269 -65.11 -7.11 29.39
CA ARG A 269 -64.12 -6.68 30.39
C ARG A 269 -63.48 -5.34 30.00
N LEU A 270 -63.10 -5.17 28.73
CA LEU A 270 -62.55 -3.91 28.22
C LEU A 270 -63.56 -2.75 28.30
N TRP A 271 -64.84 -3.01 27.99
CA TRP A 271 -65.89 -1.99 28.07
C TRP A 271 -66.15 -1.54 29.52
N GLU A 272 -66.18 -2.46 30.46
CA GLU A 272 -66.32 -2.15 31.90
C GLU A 272 -65.12 -1.37 32.44
N ASP A 273 -63.91 -1.70 31.99
CA ASP A 273 -62.68 -1.01 32.41
C ASP A 273 -62.58 0.39 31.79
N VAL A 274 -62.97 0.56 30.52
CA VAL A 274 -63.05 1.88 29.87
C VAL A 274 -64.12 2.75 30.50
N MET A 275 -65.30 2.19 30.86
CA MET A 275 -66.34 2.93 31.57
C MET A 275 -66.00 3.26 33.03
N ARG A 276 -65.16 2.44 33.68
CA ARG A 276 -64.60 2.78 35.01
C ARG A 276 -63.58 3.90 34.89
N LEU A 277 -62.66 3.81 33.94
CA LEU A 277 -61.65 4.84 33.70
C LEU A 277 -62.27 6.16 33.24
N SER A 278 -63.28 6.14 32.37
CA SER A 278 -63.95 7.36 31.91
C SER A 278 -64.71 8.07 33.02
N ARG A 279 -65.33 7.32 33.95
CA ARG A 279 -65.97 7.90 35.16
C ARG A 279 -64.95 8.48 36.14
N LEU A 280 -63.79 7.82 36.31
CA LEU A 280 -62.71 8.35 37.14
C LEU A 280 -62.11 9.62 36.54
N VAL A 281 -61.91 9.67 35.21
CA VAL A 281 -61.40 10.86 34.50
C VAL A 281 -62.41 12.01 34.52
N MET A 282 -63.72 11.74 34.40
CA MET A 282 -64.76 12.77 34.54
C MET A 282 -65.00 13.23 35.99
N GLY A 283 -64.64 12.41 36.98
CA GLY A 283 -64.80 12.71 38.41
C GLY A 283 -63.70 13.60 39.01
N LEU A 284 -62.53 13.70 38.37
CA LEU A 284 -61.48 14.62 38.81
C LEU A 284 -61.84 16.06 38.40
N GLU A 285 -62.18 16.89 39.39
CA GLU A 285 -62.43 18.33 39.26
C GLU A 285 -61.29 19.10 38.57
N ALA A 286 -60.09 18.52 38.54
CA ALA A 286 -58.92 19.01 37.82
C ALA A 286 -59.11 18.96 36.28
N TRP A 287 -59.75 17.91 35.74
CA TRP A 287 -60.00 17.78 34.30
C TRP A 287 -61.00 18.81 33.79
N ARG A 288 -62.04 19.10 34.58
CA ARG A 288 -63.04 20.15 34.28
C ARG A 288 -62.41 21.55 34.21
N ARG A 289 -61.38 21.83 35.04
CA ARG A 289 -60.63 23.10 35.05
C ARG A 289 -59.64 23.24 33.89
N VAL A 290 -59.06 22.13 33.42
CA VAL A 290 -58.15 22.13 32.26
C VAL A 290 -58.94 22.29 30.96
N TRP A 291 -60.09 21.61 30.83
CA TRP A 291 -60.97 21.73 29.67
C TRP A 291 -61.56 23.15 29.52
N SER A 292 -61.96 23.79 30.62
CA SER A 292 -62.47 25.16 30.56
C SER A 292 -61.40 26.19 30.16
N ARG A 293 -60.13 25.98 30.54
CA ARG A 293 -59.00 26.81 30.11
C ARG A 293 -58.61 26.59 28.64
N SER A 294 -58.74 25.37 28.11
CA SER A 294 -58.41 25.12 26.70
C SER A 294 -59.44 25.72 25.74
N LEU A 295 -60.73 25.72 26.10
CA LEU A 295 -61.77 26.41 25.31
C LEU A 295 -61.60 27.94 25.28
N GLN A 296 -60.98 28.54 26.29
CA GLN A 296 -60.68 29.97 26.32
C GLN A 296 -59.50 30.37 25.41
N LEU A 297 -58.59 29.45 25.08
CA LEU A 297 -57.46 29.71 24.18
C LEU A 297 -57.80 29.57 22.68
N VAL A 298 -58.97 29.03 22.33
CA VAL A 298 -59.39 28.78 20.93
C VAL A 298 -60.38 29.83 20.42
N SER A 299 -60.84 30.78 21.26
CA SER A 299 -61.77 31.83 20.87
C SER A 299 -61.17 33.24 20.97
N TRP A 300 -60.31 33.61 20.00
CA TRP A 300 -60.02 35.01 19.71
C TRP A 300 -60.60 35.38 18.34
N PRO A 301 -61.51 36.38 18.24
CA PRO A 301 -62.09 36.77 16.97
C PRO A 301 -61.18 37.74 16.20
N ASN A 302 -61.10 37.50 14.89
CA ASN A 302 -60.46 38.31 13.88
C ASN A 302 -61.47 39.34 13.31
N ARG A 303 -61.33 40.64 13.62
CA ARG A 303 -61.72 41.74 12.70
C ARG A 303 -61.19 43.10 13.17
N GLY A 304 -60.65 43.89 12.23
CA GLY A 304 -59.82 45.07 12.47
C GLY A 304 -60.52 46.42 12.64
N GLY A 305 -59.70 47.47 12.83
CA GLY A 305 -60.09 48.87 12.72
C GLY A 305 -59.41 49.80 13.74
N ALA A 306 -58.38 50.55 13.32
CA ALA A 306 -57.70 51.60 14.12
C ALA A 306 -58.52 52.91 14.20
N PRO A 307 -58.27 53.79 15.18
CA PRO A 307 -57.70 55.11 14.81
C PRO A 307 -56.76 55.73 15.86
N GLY A 308 -55.63 56.28 15.40
CA GLY A 308 -54.90 57.34 16.12
C GLY A 308 -53.41 57.09 16.38
N ALA A 309 -52.55 57.38 15.40
CA ALA A 309 -51.18 57.85 15.65
C ALA A 309 -50.62 58.56 14.39
N PRO A 310 -50.03 59.77 14.50
CA PRO A 310 -49.68 60.61 13.36
C PRO A 310 -48.22 60.48 12.86
N GLN A 311 -48.09 60.71 11.55
CA GLN A 311 -47.03 61.32 10.71
C GLN A 311 -45.54 60.99 10.89
N GLY A 312 -44.88 60.69 9.74
CA GLY A 312 -43.41 60.74 9.65
C GLY A 312 -42.72 60.38 8.33
N GLY A 313 -43.19 60.87 7.16
CA GLY A 313 -42.35 61.24 5.99
C GLY A 313 -41.60 60.18 5.15
N PRO A 314 -41.19 60.51 3.90
CA PRO A 314 -41.08 59.53 2.82
C PRO A 314 -39.66 59.35 2.23
N ARG A 315 -39.32 58.15 1.73
CA ARG A 315 -38.37 58.03 0.60
C ARG A 315 -38.45 56.71 -0.18
N ARG A 316 -38.95 56.85 -1.40
CA ARG A 316 -38.48 56.33 -2.70
C ARG A 316 -38.00 54.88 -2.80
N VAL A 317 -38.82 54.12 -3.53
CA VAL A 317 -38.41 53.08 -4.49
C VAL A 317 -37.52 53.68 -5.58
N PRO A 318 -36.64 52.90 -6.20
CA PRO A 318 -36.84 52.69 -7.64
C PRO A 318 -36.75 51.22 -8.08
N SER A 319 -37.53 50.99 -9.13
CA SER A 319 -37.59 49.80 -9.97
C SER A 319 -36.65 49.98 -11.17
N ALA A 320 -36.31 48.84 -11.79
CA ALA A 320 -36.33 48.62 -13.25
C ALA A 320 -35.01 48.54 -14.05
N ARG A 321 -35.07 47.55 -14.97
CA ARG A 321 -34.52 47.45 -16.36
C ARG A 321 -33.08 46.95 -16.56
N THR A 322 -32.85 45.88 -17.35
CA THR A 322 -32.96 45.63 -18.82
C THR A 322 -31.75 46.16 -19.62
N TRP A 323 -30.91 45.24 -20.13
CA TRP A 323 -30.22 45.21 -21.45
C TRP A 323 -29.45 43.87 -21.49
N GLY A 324 -29.35 43.06 -22.56
CA GLY A 324 -29.54 43.29 -23.99
C GLY A 324 -28.19 43.32 -24.73
N GLN A 325 -27.96 42.32 -25.60
CA GLN A 325 -27.09 42.32 -26.80
C GLN A 325 -25.60 41.87 -26.65
N GLU A 326 -24.89 41.19 -27.56
CA GLU A 326 -25.11 40.17 -28.64
C GLU A 326 -23.72 39.85 -29.29
N THR A 327 -23.59 38.69 -29.94
CA THR A 327 -22.66 38.30 -31.05
C THR A 327 -21.20 37.84 -30.86
N THR A 328 -20.94 36.69 -31.51
CA THR A 328 -19.76 35.89 -31.94
C THR A 328 -18.95 36.57 -33.09
N PRO A 329 -17.95 35.98 -33.85
CA PRO A 329 -17.47 34.58 -34.01
C PRO A 329 -15.94 34.32 -34.31
N GLU A 330 -15.60 33.04 -34.61
CA GLU A 330 -14.45 32.48 -35.41
C GLU A 330 -13.01 32.54 -34.86
N ALA A 331 -12.04 31.63 -35.09
CA ALA A 331 -11.81 30.36 -35.84
C ALA A 331 -10.56 29.68 -35.19
N GLY A 332 -10.46 28.34 -34.98
CA GLY A 332 -9.77 27.33 -35.81
C GLY A 332 -8.22 27.38 -35.81
N PRO A 333 -7.44 26.30 -36.12
CA PRO A 333 -7.62 24.84 -35.97
C PRO A 333 -6.32 24.12 -35.47
N THR A 334 -6.24 22.78 -35.70
CA THR A 334 -5.10 21.79 -35.73
C THR A 334 -5.14 20.75 -34.60
N SER A 335 -5.63 19.51 -34.84
CA SER A 335 -5.14 18.38 -35.66
C SER A 335 -4.27 17.43 -34.84
N GLU A 336 -4.68 16.17 -34.75
CA GLU A 336 -3.86 14.95 -34.61
C GLU A 336 -4.86 13.77 -34.64
N ALA A 337 -5.07 13.14 -35.79
CA ALA A 337 -4.25 12.09 -36.39
C ALA A 337 -4.52 10.72 -35.74
N GLU A 338 -5.08 9.85 -36.56
CA GLU A 338 -5.16 8.40 -36.43
C GLU A 338 -3.76 7.83 -36.18
N GLU A 339 -3.63 6.76 -35.39
CA GLU A 339 -2.72 5.67 -35.73
C GLU A 339 -3.00 4.39 -34.93
N GLU A 340 -2.77 3.31 -35.66
CA GLU A 340 -3.13 1.92 -35.47
C GLU A 340 -1.88 1.14 -35.04
N GLU A 341 -2.07 -0.04 -34.41
CA GLU A 341 -1.11 -1.16 -34.39
C GLU A 341 0.21 -0.94 -33.56
N VAL A 342 0.86 -1.89 -32.86
CA VAL A 342 1.27 -3.27 -33.17
C VAL A 342 1.62 -4.01 -31.85
N ARG A 343 1.20 -5.26 -31.74
CA ARG A 343 1.76 -6.28 -30.83
C ARG A 343 3.15 -6.70 -31.33
N VAL A 344 4.19 -6.61 -30.50
CA VAL A 344 5.43 -7.38 -30.73
C VAL A 344 5.71 -8.29 -29.55
N THR A 345 5.56 -9.57 -29.85
CA THR A 345 5.95 -10.75 -29.08
C THR A 345 7.47 -10.81 -28.96
N ALA A 346 8.00 -10.81 -27.72
CA ALA A 346 9.40 -11.14 -27.48
C ALA A 346 9.60 -12.66 -27.60
N ALA A 347 10.11 -13.08 -28.76
CA ALA A 347 10.57 -14.43 -29.01
C ALA A 347 11.76 -14.76 -28.10
N ARG A 348 11.54 -15.67 -27.15
CA ARG A 348 12.55 -16.23 -26.25
C ARG A 348 13.43 -17.21 -27.05
N GLY A 349 14.53 -16.71 -27.58
CA GLY A 349 15.61 -17.51 -28.16
C GLY A 349 16.26 -18.37 -27.08
N ARG A 350 16.05 -19.68 -27.22
CA ARG A 350 16.49 -20.76 -26.32
C ARG A 350 17.94 -21.11 -26.62
N GLU A 351 18.90 -20.51 -25.91
CA GLU A 351 20.25 -21.06 -25.84
C GLU A 351 20.24 -22.24 -24.87
N ARG A 352 20.35 -23.44 -25.45
CA ARG A 352 20.60 -24.69 -24.73
C ARG A 352 21.99 -24.58 -24.11
N LEU A 353 22.04 -24.38 -22.80
CA LEU A 353 23.22 -24.73 -22.03
C LEU A 353 23.21 -26.25 -21.89
N ASN A 354 24.23 -26.90 -22.46
CA ASN A 354 24.61 -28.26 -22.09
C ASN A 354 24.82 -28.27 -20.58
N GLU A 355 23.94 -28.97 -19.86
CA GLU A 355 24.20 -29.41 -18.50
C GLU A 355 25.22 -30.56 -18.60
N GLU A 356 26.50 -30.20 -18.63
CA GLU A 356 27.54 -31.12 -18.21
C GLU A 356 27.54 -31.12 -16.68
N GLU A 357 27.11 -32.25 -16.12
CA GLU A 357 27.20 -32.62 -14.70
C GLU A 357 28.54 -32.19 -14.08
N PRO A 358 28.55 -31.40 -12.99
CA PRO A 358 29.80 -31.08 -12.32
C PRO A 358 30.23 -32.28 -11.48
N ALA A 359 31.31 -32.91 -11.92
CA ALA A 359 32.08 -33.84 -11.12
C ALA A 359 32.39 -33.23 -9.74
N ALA A 360 32.00 -33.95 -8.68
CA ALA A 360 32.21 -33.58 -7.30
C ALA A 360 33.70 -33.31 -7.03
N GLY A 361 34.03 -32.09 -6.58
CA GLY A 361 35.36 -31.77 -6.03
C GLY A 361 36.01 -30.45 -6.48
N GLN A 362 35.32 -29.52 -7.14
CA GLN A 362 35.92 -28.22 -7.49
C GLN A 362 35.76 -27.18 -6.36
N ASP A 363 36.90 -26.65 -5.89
CA ASP A 363 36.96 -25.59 -4.88
C ASP A 363 36.11 -24.37 -5.31
N PRO A 364 35.17 -23.87 -4.47
CA PRO A 364 34.31 -22.72 -4.79
C PRO A 364 35.07 -21.46 -5.23
N TRP A 365 36.30 -21.29 -4.72
CA TRP A 365 37.19 -20.19 -5.06
C TRP A 365 37.75 -20.27 -6.49
N LYS A 366 37.92 -21.48 -7.04
CA LYS A 366 38.35 -21.67 -8.43
C LYS A 366 37.24 -21.25 -9.39
N LEU A 367 35.99 -21.60 -9.09
CA LEU A 367 34.83 -21.21 -9.91
C LEU A 367 34.63 -19.69 -9.95
N LEU A 368 34.76 -19.00 -8.82
CA LEU A 368 34.67 -17.54 -8.79
C LEU A 368 35.79 -16.88 -9.59
N LYS A 369 37.01 -17.40 -9.47
CA LYS A 369 38.17 -16.91 -10.24
C LYS A 369 37.99 -17.12 -11.74
N GLU A 370 37.49 -18.29 -12.16
CA GLU A 370 37.19 -18.58 -13.56
C GLU A 370 36.07 -17.68 -14.12
N GLN A 371 35.03 -17.37 -13.33
CA GLN A 371 33.98 -16.45 -13.73
C GLN A 371 34.49 -15.01 -13.89
N GLU A 372 35.40 -14.57 -13.00
CA GLU A 372 36.03 -13.26 -13.08
C GLU A 372 36.96 -13.17 -14.31
N GLU A 373 37.77 -14.19 -14.57
CA GLU A 373 38.64 -14.28 -15.75
C GLU A 373 37.84 -14.25 -17.07
N ARG A 374 36.66 -14.91 -17.10
CA ARG A 374 35.77 -14.88 -18.27
C ARG A 374 35.17 -13.50 -18.57
N LYS A 375 35.16 -12.57 -17.61
CA LYS A 375 34.68 -11.19 -17.82
C LYS A 375 35.74 -10.25 -18.38
N LYS A 376 37.01 -10.67 -18.39
CA LYS A 376 38.13 -9.85 -18.85
C LYS A 376 38.27 -9.83 -20.38
N CYS A 377 38.76 -8.73 -20.90
CA CYS A 377 39.05 -8.50 -22.31
C CYS A 377 39.97 -9.58 -22.85
N VAL A 378 39.66 -10.16 -24.01
CA VAL A 378 40.45 -11.28 -24.56
C VAL A 378 41.84 -10.86 -25.03
N ILE A 379 42.09 -9.56 -25.22
CA ILE A 379 43.38 -9.01 -25.65
C ILE A 379 44.28 -8.72 -24.44
N CYS A 380 43.85 -7.84 -23.52
CA CYS A 380 44.70 -7.47 -22.38
C CYS A 380 44.58 -8.39 -21.18
N GLN A 381 43.51 -9.20 -21.09
CA GLN A 381 43.20 -10.08 -19.94
C GLN A 381 43.18 -9.38 -18.58
N ASP A 382 42.95 -8.07 -18.59
CA ASP A 382 43.01 -7.22 -17.41
C ASP A 382 41.67 -6.52 -17.19
N GLN A 383 41.30 -5.63 -18.12
CA GLN A 383 40.07 -4.84 -18.04
C GLN A 383 38.82 -5.63 -18.44
N SER A 384 37.65 -5.27 -17.90
CA SER A 384 36.38 -5.89 -18.25
C SER A 384 35.96 -5.64 -19.70
N LYS A 385 35.14 -6.55 -20.25
CA LYS A 385 34.58 -6.42 -21.60
C LYS A 385 33.48 -5.34 -21.61
N THR A 386 33.66 -4.29 -22.39
CA THR A 386 32.75 -3.14 -22.45
C THR A 386 32.34 -2.75 -23.88
N VAL A 387 32.83 -3.43 -24.91
CA VAL A 387 32.53 -3.08 -26.31
C VAL A 387 31.94 -4.25 -27.08
N LEU A 388 30.78 -4.01 -27.70
CA LEU A 388 30.10 -4.90 -28.62
C LEU A 388 30.54 -4.62 -30.07
N LEU A 389 30.99 -5.65 -30.78
CA LEU A 389 31.47 -5.53 -32.16
C LEU A 389 30.36 -5.86 -33.17
N LEU A 390 30.09 -5.00 -34.15
CA LEU A 390 29.05 -5.20 -35.17
C LEU A 390 29.69 -5.56 -36.53
N PRO A 391 29.06 -6.49 -37.30
CA PRO A 391 27.72 -7.06 -37.10
C PRO A 391 27.69 -8.35 -36.25
N CYS A 392 28.83 -8.86 -35.78
CA CYS A 392 28.88 -10.17 -35.11
C CYS A 392 28.31 -10.21 -33.68
N ARG A 393 28.08 -9.04 -33.07
CA ARG A 393 27.54 -8.84 -31.70
C ARG A 393 28.36 -9.52 -30.59
N HIS A 394 29.65 -9.71 -30.79
CA HIS A 394 30.52 -10.26 -29.75
C HIS A 394 30.96 -9.17 -28.77
N LEU A 395 30.72 -9.42 -27.48
CA LEU A 395 31.25 -8.63 -26.36
C LEU A 395 32.54 -9.29 -25.87
N CYS A 396 33.69 -8.86 -26.37
CA CYS A 396 34.98 -9.50 -26.07
C CYS A 396 36.15 -8.55 -25.77
N LEU A 397 35.97 -7.24 -25.95
CA LEU A 397 37.02 -6.25 -25.80
C LEU A 397 36.66 -5.18 -24.76
N CYS A 398 37.68 -4.61 -24.12
CA CYS A 398 37.57 -3.35 -23.41
C CYS A 398 37.74 -2.18 -24.40
N GLN A 399 37.37 -0.97 -23.95
CA GLN A 399 37.46 0.24 -24.76
C GLN A 399 38.90 0.52 -25.26
N ALA A 400 39.90 0.46 -24.37
CA ALA A 400 41.29 0.73 -24.73
C ALA A 400 41.82 -0.24 -25.81
N CYS A 401 41.52 -1.53 -25.70
CA CYS A 401 41.94 -2.52 -26.70
C CYS A 401 41.20 -2.34 -28.04
N THR A 402 39.94 -1.90 -27.99
CA THR A 402 39.17 -1.62 -29.22
C THR A 402 39.75 -0.42 -29.98
N GLU A 403 40.13 0.65 -29.28
CA GLU A 403 40.76 1.81 -29.91
C GLU A 403 42.08 1.44 -30.61
N ILE A 404 42.90 0.59 -30.00
CA ILE A 404 44.11 0.06 -30.63
C ILE A 404 43.76 -0.76 -31.88
N LEU A 405 42.77 -1.64 -31.78
CA LEU A 405 42.32 -2.48 -32.91
C LEU A 405 41.81 -1.64 -34.09
N MET A 406 41.09 -0.54 -33.81
CA MET A 406 40.54 0.36 -34.83
C MET A 406 41.61 1.25 -35.48
N ARG A 407 42.79 1.41 -34.89
CA ARG A 407 43.93 2.11 -35.54
C ARG A 407 44.53 1.29 -36.68
N HIS A 408 44.34 -0.02 -36.72
CA HIS A 408 44.82 -0.84 -37.82
C HIS A 408 44.05 -0.55 -39.12
N PRO A 409 44.65 -0.84 -40.29
CA PRO A 409 43.98 -0.74 -41.57
C PRO A 409 42.69 -1.57 -41.59
N VAL A 410 41.68 -1.14 -42.36
CA VAL A 410 40.32 -1.71 -42.37
C VAL A 410 40.30 -3.22 -42.59
N TYR A 411 41.23 -3.75 -43.42
CA TYR A 411 41.35 -5.18 -43.72
C TYR A 411 41.89 -6.05 -42.56
N HIS A 412 42.45 -5.43 -41.52
CA HIS A 412 42.92 -6.12 -40.30
C HIS A 412 41.96 -5.96 -39.11
N ARG A 413 40.84 -5.24 -39.26
CA ARG A 413 39.87 -5.02 -38.18
C ARG A 413 38.90 -6.20 -38.08
N ASN A 414 39.37 -7.32 -37.53
CA ASN A 414 38.58 -8.53 -37.38
C ASN A 414 38.24 -8.81 -35.91
N CYS A 415 37.04 -9.34 -35.67
CA CYS A 415 36.62 -9.78 -34.34
C CYS A 415 37.55 -10.91 -33.84
N PRO A 416 38.12 -10.84 -32.62
CA PRO A 416 39.00 -11.88 -32.11
C PRO A 416 38.34 -13.25 -31.92
N LEU A 417 37.02 -13.28 -31.73
CA LEU A 417 36.28 -14.53 -31.51
C LEU A 417 35.90 -15.21 -32.83
N CYS A 418 35.26 -14.48 -33.74
CA CYS A 418 34.69 -15.08 -34.96
C CYS A 418 35.39 -14.66 -36.26
N ARG A 419 36.43 -13.83 -36.17
CA ARG A 419 37.25 -13.35 -37.30
C ARG A 419 36.50 -12.55 -38.37
N ARG A 420 35.23 -12.20 -38.14
CA ARG A 420 34.43 -11.35 -39.03
C ARG A 420 34.90 -9.89 -38.94
N GLY A 421 34.92 -9.20 -40.08
CA GLY A 421 35.27 -7.78 -40.15
C GLY A 421 34.35 -6.91 -39.29
N ILE A 422 34.94 -5.95 -38.59
CA ILE A 422 34.26 -5.01 -37.69
C ILE A 422 33.86 -3.77 -38.48
N LEU A 423 32.56 -3.51 -38.57
CA LEU A 423 32.02 -2.33 -39.26
C LEU A 423 31.75 -1.18 -38.29
N GLN A 424 31.21 -1.51 -37.11
CA GLN A 424 30.82 -0.56 -36.08
C GLN A 424 31.10 -1.15 -34.70
N THR A 425 31.27 -0.29 -33.70
CA THR A 425 31.49 -0.68 -32.30
C THR A 425 30.53 0.08 -31.41
N LEU A 426 29.92 -0.59 -30.44
CA LEU A 426 29.00 -0.01 -29.48
C LEU A 426 29.52 -0.22 -28.06
N ASN A 427 29.67 0.85 -27.29
CA ASN A 427 30.05 0.77 -25.89
C ASN A 427 28.83 0.36 -25.03
N VAL A 428 29.05 -0.60 -24.15
CA VAL A 428 28.07 -1.12 -23.20
C VAL A 428 28.57 -0.83 -21.80
N TYR A 429 27.75 -0.16 -21.00
CA TYR A 429 28.00 0.07 -19.59
C TYR A 429 27.34 -1.07 -18.81
N LEU A 430 28.14 -1.85 -18.09
CA LEU A 430 27.73 -3.00 -17.28
C LEU A 430 27.52 -2.60 -15.83
#